data_AF-Q8U3P0-F1
#
_entry.id   AF-Q8U3P0-F1
#
_cell.length_a   1.000
_cell.length_b   1.000
_cell.length_c   1.000
_cell.angle_alpha   90.00
_cell.angle_beta   90.00
_cell.angle_gamma   90.00
#
_symmetry.space_group_name_H-M   'P 1'
#
loop_
_entity.id
_entity.type
_entity.pdbx_description
1 polymer ?
#
loop_
_entity_poly.entity_id
_entity_poly.type
_entity_poly.pdbx_seq_one_letter_code
_entity_poly.pdbx_strand_id
1 'polypeptide(L)'
;MRGTNFFGSLFVVFILLSLLFGTSPNLAFFPLVVLMLGLILEPPKDVTVEREIEKTRTRVGERINVTLKVKVRKGIGIVLVRDNPPASFKVEGKTSTTTFVHPFKRKFEISYTLVPLKRGEFELPKVEVFCIHFLKFYPMSYFLTGEPIKIAVVPSPGIGRVVRAKKVLTKKSPVMLYSLTGALTTDFKEIREYVYGDAFKFINWKATARTGKLLVNEFEREGKRSIMIFLDSRMENLGSHVDNPLEYAVDLAYALATFYLSKGNNVGLYVIGQEKLVTPSSSSAHRETILKALLGAEYKVEETINEAFSKASQVLMRYAPTIILITNVTEEIIEELKKIKGNVVLVDISLYKKIMPNEGILVNLKKKSLHSELKFPAILWDVSKHDIRQAFLKVVMTA
;
A
#
# COMPACT_ATOMS: atom_id res chain seq x y z
N MET A 1 -6.32 -38.25 -25.53
CA MET A 1 -6.20 -39.03 -26.79
C MET A 1 -4.78 -39.49 -27.13
N ARG A 2 -3.70 -38.87 -26.60
CA ARG A 2 -2.34 -39.41 -26.84
C ARG A 2 -2.15 -40.82 -26.26
N GLY A 3 -2.72 -41.10 -25.09
CA GLY A 3 -2.64 -42.42 -24.47
C GLY A 3 -3.44 -43.49 -25.21
N THR A 4 -4.70 -43.20 -25.58
CA THR A 4 -5.55 -44.15 -26.33
C THR A 4 -4.91 -44.53 -27.66
N ASN A 5 -4.37 -43.56 -28.38
CA ASN A 5 -3.71 -43.82 -29.67
C ASN A 5 -2.43 -44.64 -29.46
N PHE A 6 -1.61 -44.30 -28.46
CA PHE A 6 -0.37 -45.03 -28.16
C PHE A 6 -0.63 -46.51 -27.82
N PHE A 7 -1.53 -46.80 -26.89
CA PHE A 7 -1.82 -48.20 -26.50
C PHE A 7 -2.62 -48.94 -27.57
N GLY A 8 -3.45 -48.25 -28.35
CA GLY A 8 -4.12 -48.83 -29.52
C GLY A 8 -3.13 -49.24 -30.61
N SER A 9 -2.18 -48.36 -30.95
CA SER A 9 -1.09 -48.68 -31.89
C SER A 9 -0.23 -49.84 -31.37
N LEU A 10 0.11 -49.84 -30.08
CA LEU A 10 0.91 -50.89 -29.46
C LEU A 10 0.20 -52.25 -29.51
N PHE A 11 -1.11 -52.28 -29.27
CA PHE A 11 -1.93 -53.48 -29.40
C PHE A 11 -1.90 -54.05 -30.83
N VAL A 12 -2.09 -53.20 -31.84
CA VAL A 12 -2.05 -53.61 -33.26
C VAL A 12 -0.66 -54.14 -33.64
N VAL A 13 0.42 -53.48 -33.20
CA VAL A 13 1.81 -53.92 -33.46
C VAL A 13 2.08 -55.30 -32.86
N PHE A 14 1.66 -55.57 -31.63
CA PHE A 14 1.86 -56.88 -31.01
C PHE A 14 1.07 -58.00 -31.71
N ILE A 15 -0.13 -57.71 -32.21
CA ILE A 15 -0.89 -58.66 -33.05
C ILE A 15 -0.15 -58.95 -34.36
N LEU A 16 0.34 -57.92 -35.05
CA LEU A 16 1.07 -58.09 -36.31
C LEU A 16 2.38 -58.88 -36.13
N LEU A 17 3.12 -58.61 -35.06
CA LEU A 17 4.33 -59.38 -34.72
C LEU A 17 4.02 -60.85 -34.42
N SER A 18 2.93 -61.12 -33.70
CA SER A 18 2.49 -62.49 -33.42
C SER A 18 2.14 -63.26 -34.69
N LEU A 19 1.48 -62.59 -35.65
CA LEU A 19 1.15 -63.17 -36.96
C LEU A 19 2.41 -63.41 -37.82
N LEU A 20 3.37 -62.49 -37.81
CA LEU A 20 4.59 -62.58 -38.63
C LEU A 20 5.57 -63.66 -38.14
N PHE A 21 5.72 -63.82 -36.81
CA PHE A 21 6.71 -64.71 -36.22
C PHE A 21 6.11 -66.03 -35.68
N GLY A 22 4.81 -66.27 -35.86
CA GLY A 22 4.14 -67.50 -35.42
C GLY A 22 4.11 -67.69 -33.90
N THR A 23 4.39 -66.64 -33.12
CA THR A 23 4.38 -66.68 -31.65
C THR A 23 2.96 -66.51 -31.12
N SER A 24 2.65 -67.04 -29.93
CA SER A 24 1.34 -66.87 -29.29
C SER A 24 0.97 -65.39 -29.12
N PRO A 25 -0.29 -64.97 -29.35
CA PRO A 25 -0.72 -63.57 -29.27
C PRO A 25 -0.79 -63.02 -27.83
N ASN A 26 -0.29 -63.77 -26.85
CA ASN A 26 -0.47 -63.48 -25.43
C ASN A 26 0.11 -62.12 -25.00
N LEU A 27 1.15 -61.64 -25.69
CA LEU A 27 1.72 -60.31 -25.45
C LEU A 27 0.75 -59.16 -25.79
N ALA A 28 -0.20 -59.37 -26.70
CA ALA A 28 -1.20 -58.36 -27.05
C ALA A 28 -2.28 -58.19 -25.94
N PHE A 29 -2.43 -59.14 -25.03
CA PHE A 29 -3.35 -58.97 -23.89
C PHE A 29 -2.91 -57.83 -22.97
N PHE A 30 -1.61 -57.59 -22.83
CA PHE A 30 -1.10 -56.53 -21.96
C PHE A 30 -1.62 -55.13 -22.35
N PRO A 31 -1.38 -54.60 -23.57
CA PRO A 31 -1.91 -53.29 -23.96
C PRO A 31 -3.43 -53.25 -24.00
N LEU A 32 -4.11 -54.37 -24.32
CA LEU A 32 -5.57 -54.45 -24.29
C LEU A 32 -6.12 -54.28 -22.86
N VAL A 33 -5.53 -54.96 -21.89
CA VAL A 33 -5.90 -54.84 -20.46
C VAL A 33 -5.64 -53.42 -19.95
N VAL A 34 -4.51 -52.81 -20.34
CA VAL A 34 -4.20 -51.41 -19.99
C VAL A 34 -5.20 -50.44 -20.63
N LEU A 35 -5.64 -50.70 -21.86
CA LEU A 35 -6.65 -49.90 -22.54
C LEU A 35 -8.01 -50.01 -21.85
N MET A 36 -8.44 -51.23 -21.52
CA MET A 36 -9.68 -51.47 -20.76
C MET A 36 -9.64 -50.78 -19.39
N LEU A 37 -8.55 -50.96 -18.63
CA LEU A 37 -8.36 -50.31 -17.33
C LEU A 37 -8.34 -48.78 -17.45
N GLY A 38 -7.68 -48.23 -18.47
CA GLY A 38 -7.61 -46.79 -18.70
C GLY A 38 -8.93 -46.14 -19.12
N LEU A 39 -9.87 -46.91 -19.68
CA LEU A 39 -11.23 -46.45 -19.97
C LEU A 39 -12.17 -46.57 -18.77
N ILE A 40 -11.96 -47.57 -17.91
CA ILE A 40 -12.74 -47.76 -16.67
C ILE A 40 -12.34 -46.73 -15.61
N LEU A 41 -11.04 -46.43 -15.51
CA LEU A 41 -10.52 -45.50 -14.53
C LEU A 41 -10.76 -44.07 -15.01
N GLU A 42 -11.65 -43.37 -14.33
CA GLU A 42 -11.93 -41.97 -14.64
C GLU A 42 -10.81 -41.05 -14.11
N PRO A 43 -10.54 -39.91 -14.78
CA PRO A 43 -9.66 -38.88 -14.24
C PRO A 43 -10.21 -38.32 -12.93
N PRO A 44 -9.36 -37.65 -12.11
CA PRO A 44 -9.82 -37.00 -10.89
C PRO A 44 -10.98 -36.03 -11.16
N LYS A 45 -12.07 -36.19 -10.42
CA LYS A 45 -13.31 -35.40 -10.51
C LYS A 45 -13.75 -34.94 -9.12
N ASP A 46 -14.58 -33.90 -9.10
CA ASP A 46 -15.11 -33.28 -7.87
C ASP A 46 -13.97 -32.88 -6.90
N VAL A 47 -13.00 -32.10 -7.39
CA VAL A 47 -11.91 -31.56 -6.56
C VAL A 47 -12.38 -30.28 -5.90
N THR A 48 -12.33 -30.27 -4.56
CA THR A 48 -12.58 -29.09 -3.75
C THR A 48 -11.27 -28.60 -3.15
N VAL A 49 -11.00 -27.31 -3.24
CA VAL A 49 -9.86 -26.67 -2.58
C VAL A 49 -10.39 -25.62 -1.62
N GLU A 50 -10.07 -25.80 -0.35
CA GLU A 50 -10.34 -24.81 0.70
C GLU A 50 -9.05 -24.05 1.00
N ARG A 51 -9.10 -22.72 0.93
CA ARG A 51 -7.98 -21.84 1.23
C ARG A 51 -8.16 -21.25 2.62
N GLU A 52 -7.25 -21.59 3.53
CA GLU A 52 -7.17 -21.00 4.87
C GLU A 52 -6.05 -19.97 4.90
N ILE A 53 -6.38 -18.77 5.38
CA ILE A 53 -5.46 -17.65 5.53
C ILE A 53 -5.46 -17.19 6.97
N GLU A 54 -4.27 -17.00 7.54
CA GLU A 54 -4.08 -16.55 8.92
C GLU A 54 -4.75 -15.19 9.21
N LYS A 55 -4.62 -14.23 8.28
CA LYS A 55 -5.16 -12.86 8.41
C LYS A 55 -5.41 -12.21 7.06
N THR A 56 -6.51 -11.47 6.95
CA THR A 56 -6.89 -10.68 5.75
C THR A 56 -6.46 -9.22 5.82
N ARG A 57 -6.03 -8.75 7.00
CA ARG A 57 -5.41 -7.42 7.19
C ARG A 57 -4.01 -7.59 7.75
N THR A 58 -3.01 -7.07 7.05
CA THR A 58 -1.59 -7.24 7.38
C THR A 58 -0.82 -5.96 7.14
N ARG A 59 0.45 -5.91 7.54
CA ARG A 59 1.38 -4.81 7.25
C ARG A 59 2.36 -5.18 6.15
N VAL A 60 2.89 -4.19 5.44
CA VAL A 60 4.02 -4.40 4.51
C VAL A 60 5.17 -5.11 5.25
N GLY A 61 5.72 -6.16 4.64
CA GLY A 61 6.80 -6.99 5.19
C GLY A 61 6.39 -8.05 6.22
N GLU A 62 5.12 -8.08 6.66
CA GLU A 62 4.64 -9.05 7.63
C GLU A 62 4.27 -10.38 6.98
N ARG A 63 4.80 -11.49 7.51
CA ARG A 63 4.53 -12.84 7.01
C ARG A 63 3.07 -13.24 7.27
N ILE A 64 2.45 -13.84 6.26
CA ILE A 64 1.12 -14.46 6.33
C ILE A 64 1.24 -15.91 5.90
N ASN A 65 0.82 -16.85 6.73
CA ASN A 65 0.74 -18.25 6.32
C ASN A 65 -0.57 -18.53 5.58
N VAL A 66 -0.46 -19.25 4.47
CA VAL A 66 -1.59 -19.71 3.66
C VAL A 66 -1.52 -21.23 3.54
N THR A 67 -2.64 -21.89 3.79
CA THR A 67 -2.77 -23.34 3.67
C THR A 67 -3.91 -23.68 2.71
N LEU A 68 -3.63 -24.52 1.71
CA LEU A 68 -4.61 -25.06 0.77
C LEU A 68 -4.91 -26.50 1.16
N LYS A 69 -6.15 -26.77 1.52
CA LYS A 69 -6.65 -28.11 1.79
C LYS A 69 -7.34 -28.64 0.54
N VAL A 70 -6.74 -29.62 -0.10
CA VAL A 70 -7.23 -30.21 -1.34
C VAL A 70 -7.89 -31.55 -1.04
N LYS A 71 -9.13 -31.72 -1.50
CA LYS A 71 -9.89 -32.96 -1.38
C LYS A 71 -10.44 -33.38 -2.73
N VAL A 72 -10.13 -34.59 -3.13
CA VAL A 72 -10.61 -35.20 -4.37
C VAL A 72 -11.62 -36.29 -4.03
N ARG A 73 -12.85 -36.20 -4.53
CA ARG A 73 -13.87 -37.20 -4.20
C ARG A 73 -13.77 -38.46 -5.07
N LYS A 74 -13.48 -38.31 -6.37
CA LYS A 74 -13.56 -39.40 -7.36
C LYS A 74 -12.38 -39.39 -8.33
N GLY A 75 -12.16 -40.52 -8.98
CA GLY A 75 -11.17 -40.68 -10.05
C GLY A 75 -9.75 -40.98 -9.57
N ILE A 76 -8.88 -41.33 -10.52
CA ILE A 76 -7.46 -41.65 -10.33
C ILE A 76 -6.65 -40.87 -11.36
N GLY A 77 -5.58 -40.22 -10.92
CA GLY A 77 -4.74 -39.46 -11.82
C GLY A 77 -3.86 -38.47 -11.11
N ILE A 78 -3.30 -37.55 -11.87
CA ILE A 78 -2.47 -36.46 -11.36
C ILE A 78 -3.34 -35.24 -11.18
N VAL A 79 -3.28 -34.64 -10.00
CA VAL A 79 -3.88 -33.34 -9.70
C VAL A 79 -2.75 -32.34 -9.46
N LEU A 80 -2.69 -31.32 -10.30
CA LEU A 80 -1.83 -30.16 -10.14
C LEU A 80 -2.72 -29.02 -9.61
N VAL A 81 -2.36 -28.50 -8.45
CA VAL A 81 -3.00 -27.34 -7.84
C VAL A 81 -2.02 -26.20 -7.87
N ARG A 82 -2.46 -25.03 -8.32
CA ARG A 82 -1.65 -23.83 -8.42
C ARG A 82 -2.41 -22.65 -7.84
N ASP A 83 -1.81 -22.04 -6.82
CA ASP A 83 -2.24 -20.74 -6.33
C ASP A 83 -1.36 -19.65 -6.95
N ASN A 84 -1.98 -18.54 -7.36
CA ASN A 84 -1.32 -17.49 -8.13
C ASN A 84 -1.48 -16.13 -7.41
N PRO A 85 -0.70 -15.88 -6.34
CA PRO A 85 -0.77 -14.61 -5.62
C PRO A 85 -0.28 -13.44 -6.49
N PRO A 86 -0.76 -12.20 -6.26
CA PRO A 86 -0.32 -11.02 -7.00
C PRO A 86 1.19 -10.79 -6.92
N ALA A 87 1.77 -10.20 -7.97
CA ALA A 87 3.21 -9.90 -8.06
C ALA A 87 3.74 -8.98 -6.93
N SER A 88 2.85 -8.25 -6.26
CA SER A 88 3.16 -7.44 -5.08
C SER A 88 3.50 -8.25 -3.82
N PHE A 89 3.39 -9.59 -3.87
CA PHE A 89 3.75 -10.48 -2.78
C PHE A 89 4.99 -11.29 -3.15
N LYS A 90 5.95 -11.35 -2.22
CA LYS A 90 6.99 -12.37 -2.25
C LYS A 90 6.41 -13.66 -1.67
N VAL A 91 6.59 -14.75 -2.40
CA VAL A 91 6.21 -16.09 -1.97
C VAL A 91 7.43 -16.80 -1.39
N GLU A 92 7.30 -17.33 -0.18
CA GLU A 92 8.28 -18.21 0.44
C GLU A 92 7.67 -19.62 0.51
N GLY A 93 8.26 -20.59 -0.20
CA GLY A 93 7.75 -21.95 -0.33
C GLY A 93 7.21 -22.27 -1.73
N LYS A 94 6.35 -23.29 -1.82
CA LYS A 94 5.77 -23.76 -3.10
C LYS A 94 4.28 -23.43 -3.14
N THR A 95 3.87 -22.58 -4.09
CA THR A 95 2.45 -22.25 -4.37
C THR A 95 1.78 -23.22 -5.32
N SER A 96 2.54 -24.14 -5.89
CA SER A 96 2.02 -25.22 -6.72
C SER A 96 2.52 -26.57 -6.22
N THR A 97 1.64 -27.57 -6.33
CA THR A 97 2.01 -28.96 -6.08
C THR A 97 1.39 -29.86 -7.12
N THR A 98 2.10 -30.92 -7.46
CA THR A 98 1.62 -32.00 -8.32
C THR A 98 1.55 -33.25 -7.47
N THR A 99 0.34 -33.78 -7.26
CA THR A 99 0.13 -34.99 -6.47
C THR A 99 -0.57 -36.05 -7.31
N PHE A 100 -0.06 -37.28 -7.25
CA PHE A 100 -0.78 -38.45 -7.76
C PHE A 100 -1.88 -38.84 -6.76
N VAL A 101 -3.13 -38.76 -7.22
CA VAL A 101 -4.33 -39.04 -6.45
C VAL A 101 -4.87 -40.41 -6.83
N HIS A 102 -5.12 -41.21 -5.82
CA HIS A 102 -5.65 -42.57 -5.93
C HIS A 102 -6.56 -42.86 -4.72
N PRO A 103 -7.27 -44.01 -4.68
CA PRO A 103 -8.28 -44.26 -3.66
C PRO A 103 -7.82 -44.11 -2.20
N PHE A 104 -6.55 -44.43 -1.89
CA PHE A 104 -5.99 -44.33 -0.53
C PHE A 104 -5.36 -42.96 -0.21
N LYS A 105 -5.21 -42.07 -1.19
CA LYS A 105 -4.63 -40.72 -1.01
C LYS A 105 -5.47 -39.69 -1.76
N ARG A 106 -6.56 -39.26 -1.11
CA ARG A 106 -7.54 -38.31 -1.65
C ARG A 106 -7.48 -36.91 -1.04
N LYS A 107 -6.64 -36.74 -0.02
CA LYS A 107 -6.46 -35.48 0.70
C LYS A 107 -4.98 -35.16 0.79
N PHE A 108 -4.64 -33.89 0.58
CA PHE A 108 -3.30 -33.36 0.80
C PHE A 108 -3.39 -31.87 1.06
N GLU A 109 -2.34 -31.34 1.69
CA GLU A 109 -2.25 -29.94 2.07
C GLU A 109 -1.00 -29.31 1.45
N ILE A 110 -1.10 -28.00 1.18
CA ILE A 110 0.00 -27.18 0.68
C ILE A 110 0.05 -25.96 1.57
N SER A 111 1.21 -25.70 2.17
CA SER A 111 1.43 -24.49 2.97
C SER A 111 2.55 -23.66 2.37
N TYR A 112 2.32 -22.35 2.26
CA TYR A 112 3.31 -21.38 1.83
C TYR A 112 3.12 -20.07 2.58
N THR A 113 4.16 -19.23 2.57
CA THR A 113 4.13 -17.94 3.25
C THR A 113 4.11 -16.81 2.23
N LEU A 114 3.21 -15.86 2.42
CA LEU A 114 3.11 -14.61 1.67
C LEU A 114 3.76 -13.47 2.47
N VAL A 115 4.59 -12.69 1.79
CA VAL A 115 5.15 -11.44 2.32
C VAL A 115 4.74 -10.30 1.39
N PRO A 116 3.82 -9.41 1.82
CA PRO A 116 3.43 -8.27 1.01
C PRO A 116 4.57 -7.27 0.91
N LEU A 117 4.90 -6.85 -0.30
CA LEU A 117 6.00 -5.91 -0.55
C LEU A 117 5.52 -4.48 -0.82
N LYS A 118 4.29 -4.32 -1.31
CA LYS A 118 3.65 -3.02 -1.61
C LYS A 118 2.40 -2.84 -0.73
N ARG A 119 2.13 -1.61 -0.28
CA ARG A 119 0.84 -1.28 0.39
C ARG A 119 -0.31 -1.24 -0.62
N GLY A 120 -1.52 -1.56 -0.16
CA GLY A 120 -2.73 -1.47 -0.98
C GLY A 120 -3.76 -2.53 -0.63
N GLU A 121 -4.83 -2.57 -1.41
CA GLU A 121 -5.82 -3.64 -1.39
C GLU A 121 -5.54 -4.62 -2.53
N PHE A 122 -5.38 -5.89 -2.18
CA PHE A 122 -5.06 -6.95 -3.14
C PHE A 122 -6.12 -8.04 -3.08
N GLU A 123 -6.28 -8.75 -4.19
CA GLU A 123 -7.17 -9.89 -4.28
C GLU A 123 -6.35 -11.13 -4.62
N LEU A 124 -6.46 -12.17 -3.78
CA LEU A 124 -5.97 -13.50 -4.14
C LEU A 124 -7.00 -14.14 -5.07
N PRO A 125 -6.63 -14.46 -6.32
CA PRO A 125 -7.57 -15.00 -7.29
C PRO A 125 -8.04 -16.40 -6.88
N LYS A 126 -8.97 -16.98 -7.64
CA LYS A 126 -9.36 -18.38 -7.48
C LYS A 126 -8.18 -19.32 -7.73
N VAL A 127 -8.20 -20.49 -7.10
CA VAL A 127 -7.14 -21.49 -7.25
C VAL A 127 -7.31 -22.21 -8.58
N GLU A 128 -6.21 -22.37 -9.32
CA GLU A 128 -6.18 -23.13 -10.56
C GLU A 128 -5.99 -24.62 -10.25
N VAL A 129 -6.88 -25.46 -10.78
CA VAL A 129 -6.81 -26.91 -10.64
C VAL A 129 -6.77 -27.57 -12.00
N PHE A 130 -5.79 -28.45 -12.15
CA PHE A 130 -5.50 -29.21 -13.34
C PHE A 130 -5.60 -30.70 -13.01
N CYS A 131 -6.53 -31.42 -13.63
CA CYS A 131 -6.65 -32.86 -13.46
C CYS A 131 -6.25 -33.59 -14.74
N ILE A 132 -5.32 -34.51 -14.59
CA ILE A 132 -4.72 -35.27 -15.69
C ILE A 132 -4.95 -36.74 -15.41
N HIS A 133 -5.56 -37.45 -16.35
CA HIS A 133 -5.66 -38.90 -16.30
C HIS A 133 -4.26 -39.53 -16.31
N PHE A 134 -4.00 -40.54 -15.47
CA PHE A 134 -2.66 -41.13 -15.34
C PHE A 134 -2.11 -41.72 -16.66
N LEU A 135 -2.98 -42.22 -17.54
CA LEU A 135 -2.62 -42.66 -18.90
C LEU A 135 -2.88 -41.63 -20.01
N LYS A 136 -3.36 -40.42 -19.69
CA LYS A 136 -3.70 -39.36 -20.69
C LYS A 136 -4.72 -39.82 -21.77
N PHE A 137 -5.66 -40.67 -21.37
CA PHE A 137 -6.75 -41.14 -22.24
C PHE A 137 -7.72 -39.99 -22.49
N TYR A 138 -8.14 -39.35 -21.40
CA TYR A 138 -8.98 -38.17 -21.39
C TYR A 138 -8.17 -36.89 -21.60
N PRO A 139 -8.77 -35.83 -22.17
CA PRO A 139 -8.17 -34.50 -22.16
C PRO A 139 -7.96 -34.03 -20.71
N MET A 140 -6.94 -33.21 -20.52
CA MET A 140 -6.68 -32.55 -19.25
C MET A 140 -7.81 -31.58 -18.93
N SER A 141 -8.41 -31.69 -17.75
CA SER A 141 -9.44 -30.76 -17.30
C SER A 141 -8.81 -29.62 -16.51
N TYR A 142 -9.26 -28.40 -16.78
CA TYR A 142 -8.85 -27.19 -16.08
C TYR A 142 -10.09 -26.46 -15.57
N PHE A 143 -10.04 -26.03 -14.31
CA PHE A 143 -11.08 -25.18 -13.72
C PHE A 143 -10.53 -24.34 -12.56
N LEU A 144 -11.24 -23.26 -12.26
CA LEU A 144 -11.00 -22.39 -11.12
C LEU A 144 -11.92 -22.79 -9.97
N THR A 145 -11.38 -22.88 -8.76
CA THR A 145 -12.14 -23.24 -7.56
C THR A 145 -11.79 -22.35 -6.37
N GLY A 146 -12.71 -22.28 -5.41
CA GLY A 146 -12.64 -21.35 -4.28
C GLY A 146 -13.14 -19.94 -4.62
N GLU A 147 -13.20 -19.12 -3.59
CA GLU A 147 -13.56 -17.70 -3.69
C GLU A 147 -12.32 -16.81 -3.64
N PRO A 148 -12.34 -15.67 -4.35
CA PRO A 148 -11.27 -14.70 -4.20
C PRO A 148 -11.28 -14.10 -2.79
N ILE A 149 -10.09 -13.92 -2.21
CA ILE A 149 -9.94 -13.35 -0.87
C ILE A 149 -9.27 -12.00 -0.98
N LYS A 150 -9.91 -10.95 -0.45
CA LYS A 150 -9.33 -9.61 -0.37
C LYS A 150 -8.38 -9.51 0.82
N ILE A 151 -7.19 -8.97 0.57
CA ILE A 151 -6.16 -8.71 1.57
C ILE A 151 -5.85 -7.22 1.58
N ALA A 152 -6.05 -6.58 2.74
CA ALA A 152 -5.68 -5.19 2.97
C ALA A 152 -4.27 -5.13 3.58
N VAL A 153 -3.31 -4.56 2.85
CA VAL A 153 -1.93 -4.38 3.29
C VAL A 153 -1.72 -2.93 3.68
N VAL A 154 -1.58 -2.68 4.99
CA VAL A 154 -1.36 -1.32 5.51
C VAL A 154 0.12 -0.93 5.53
N PRO A 155 0.43 0.37 5.39
CA PRO A 155 1.79 0.88 5.55
C PRO A 155 2.37 0.48 6.92
N SER A 156 3.67 0.19 6.94
CA SER A 156 4.37 -0.29 8.13
C SER A 156 5.52 0.65 8.45
N PRO A 157 5.24 1.84 9.00
CA PRO A 157 6.26 2.88 9.10
C PRO A 157 7.43 2.56 10.04
N GLY A 158 7.58 1.35 10.61
CA GLY A 158 8.71 0.99 11.49
C GLY A 158 8.83 1.85 12.76
N ILE A 159 7.88 2.76 13.00
CA ILE A 159 7.92 3.89 13.94
C ILE A 159 7.10 3.61 15.21
N GLY A 160 6.41 2.47 15.29
CA GLY A 160 5.51 2.14 16.41
C GLY A 160 6.15 2.23 17.80
N ARG A 161 7.47 2.04 17.92
CA ARG A 161 8.21 2.23 19.18
C ARG A 161 8.60 3.68 19.47
N VAL A 162 8.83 4.52 18.44
CA VAL A 162 9.28 5.92 18.61
C VAL A 162 8.16 6.83 19.12
N VAL A 163 6.92 6.61 18.66
CA VAL A 163 5.74 7.35 19.13
C VAL A 163 5.49 7.11 20.62
N ARG A 164 5.80 5.92 21.14
CA ARG A 164 5.76 5.60 22.59
C ARG A 164 6.98 6.11 23.35
N ALA A 165 8.18 6.02 22.76
CA ALA A 165 9.44 6.33 23.45
C ALA A 165 9.65 7.83 23.76
N LYS A 166 9.02 8.74 23.01
CA LYS A 166 9.17 10.19 23.23
C LYS A 166 7.97 10.85 23.94
N LYS A 167 7.38 10.18 24.93
CA LYS A 167 6.71 10.88 26.04
C LYS A 167 7.66 11.87 26.76
N VAL A 168 8.97 11.77 26.51
CA VAL A 168 10.06 12.51 27.17
C VAL A 168 10.45 13.83 26.47
N LEU A 169 10.08 14.05 25.20
CA LEU A 169 10.47 15.28 24.48
C LEU A 169 9.46 16.43 24.56
N THR A 170 8.38 16.25 25.32
CA THR A 170 7.60 17.37 25.85
C THR A 170 8.30 17.96 27.08
N LYS A 171 9.55 18.43 26.94
CA LYS A 171 9.90 19.65 27.67
C LYS A 171 9.07 20.73 27.00
N LYS A 172 8.11 21.28 27.75
CA LYS A 172 7.26 22.42 27.37
C LYS A 172 8.03 23.37 26.45
N SER A 173 7.82 23.26 25.15
CA SER A 173 8.12 24.37 24.26
C SER A 173 6.91 25.30 24.41
N PRO A 174 7.09 26.53 24.92
CA PRO A 174 6.01 27.45 25.23
C PRO A 174 5.43 28.09 23.97
N VAL A 175 5.55 27.45 22.81
CA VAL A 175 4.93 27.93 21.58
C VAL A 175 3.53 27.32 21.53
N MET A 176 2.62 27.86 22.34
CA MET A 176 1.19 27.71 22.10
C MET A 176 0.90 28.36 20.75
N LEU A 177 0.80 27.55 19.70
CA LEU A 177 0.41 28.01 18.36
C LEU A 177 -1.10 27.81 18.25
N TYR A 178 -1.79 28.94 18.15
CA TYR A 178 -3.24 29.09 18.17
C TYR A 178 -3.92 28.48 16.95
N SER A 179 -5.17 28.04 17.11
CA SER A 179 -6.03 27.62 16.00
C SER A 179 -7.02 28.72 15.67
N LEU A 180 -7.24 29.00 14.38
CA LEU A 180 -8.27 29.95 13.94
C LEU A 180 -9.70 29.41 14.09
N THR A 181 -9.90 28.13 14.36
CA THR A 181 -11.24 27.49 14.41
C THR A 181 -11.69 27.10 15.82
N GLY A 182 -10.88 27.44 16.83
CA GLY A 182 -11.13 27.15 18.22
C GLY A 182 -12.21 27.99 18.89
N ALA A 183 -12.72 27.52 20.04
CA ALA A 183 -13.56 28.33 20.92
C ALA A 183 -12.73 29.50 21.47
N LEU A 184 -13.32 30.69 21.61
CA LEU A 184 -12.60 31.83 22.19
C LEU A 184 -12.30 31.54 23.67
N THR A 185 -11.03 31.62 24.04
CA THR A 185 -10.58 31.61 25.43
C THR A 185 -10.79 33.00 26.05
N THR A 186 -10.52 33.09 27.34
CA THR A 186 -10.41 34.36 28.06
C THR A 186 -9.04 35.02 27.91
N ASP A 187 -8.08 34.36 27.28
CA ASP A 187 -6.71 34.86 27.17
C ASP A 187 -6.64 35.94 26.08
N PHE A 188 -6.09 37.10 26.45
CA PHE A 188 -5.98 38.25 25.58
C PHE A 188 -4.84 38.05 24.57
N LYS A 189 -5.13 38.19 23.27
CA LYS A 189 -4.14 38.06 22.19
C LYS A 189 -3.59 39.42 21.78
N GLU A 190 -4.44 40.28 21.23
CA GLU A 190 -4.04 41.61 20.73
C GLU A 190 -5.24 42.56 20.63
N ILE A 191 -4.98 43.85 20.40
CA ILE A 191 -6.00 44.84 20.04
C ILE A 191 -5.85 45.16 18.56
N ARG A 192 -6.94 45.02 17.80
CA ARG A 192 -6.99 45.40 16.38
C ARG A 192 -8.10 46.39 16.08
N GLU A 193 -8.04 47.02 14.91
CA GLU A 193 -9.12 47.86 14.42
C GLU A 193 -10.40 47.03 14.17
N TYR A 194 -11.53 47.63 14.52
CA TYR A 194 -12.86 47.05 14.32
C TYR A 194 -13.14 46.86 12.83
N VAL A 195 -13.62 45.67 12.47
CA VAL A 195 -14.13 45.37 11.14
C VAL A 195 -15.62 45.10 11.25
N TYR A 196 -16.38 45.55 10.25
CA TYR A 196 -17.82 45.33 10.21
C TYR A 196 -18.16 43.84 10.32
N GLY A 197 -18.93 43.47 11.34
CA GLY A 197 -19.22 42.07 11.70
C GLY A 197 -18.59 41.60 13.00
N ASP A 198 -17.66 42.35 13.59
CA ASP A 198 -17.14 42.08 14.92
C ASP A 198 -18.22 42.25 15.99
N ALA A 199 -18.24 41.33 16.97
CA ALA A 199 -19.22 41.41 18.05
C ALA A 199 -18.92 42.60 18.97
N PHE A 200 -19.92 43.48 19.18
CA PHE A 200 -19.79 44.68 20.02
C PHE A 200 -19.26 44.41 21.43
N LYS A 201 -19.51 43.22 21.99
CA LYS A 201 -19.02 42.80 23.31
C LYS A 201 -17.49 42.76 23.43
N PHE A 202 -16.78 42.73 22.31
CA PHE A 202 -15.32 42.70 22.28
C PHE A 202 -14.69 44.09 22.03
N ILE A 203 -15.49 45.15 21.85
CA ILE A 203 -14.96 46.50 21.68
C ILE A 203 -14.21 46.93 22.94
N ASN A 204 -12.96 47.33 22.76
CA ASN A 204 -12.15 47.92 23.82
C ASN A 204 -12.46 49.42 23.91
N TRP A 205 -13.47 49.78 24.69
CA TRP A 205 -13.88 51.17 24.87
C TRP A 205 -12.77 52.07 25.41
N LYS A 206 -11.89 51.53 26.28
CA LYS A 206 -10.77 52.29 26.87
C LYS A 206 -9.70 52.63 25.82
N ALA A 207 -9.37 51.68 24.95
CA ALA A 207 -8.42 51.92 23.86
C ALA A 207 -9.04 52.84 22.80
N THR A 208 -10.31 52.58 22.44
CA THR A 208 -11.08 53.38 21.48
C THR A 208 -11.17 54.86 21.90
N ALA A 209 -11.43 55.13 23.17
CA ALA A 209 -11.52 56.49 23.70
C ALA A 209 -10.18 57.27 23.64
N ARG A 210 -9.04 56.56 23.61
CA ARG A 210 -7.70 57.19 23.54
C ARG A 210 -7.25 57.45 22.10
N THR A 211 -7.58 56.54 21.19
CA THR A 211 -7.11 56.61 19.79
C THR A 211 -8.13 57.26 18.85
N GLY A 212 -9.38 57.41 19.27
CA GLY A 212 -10.48 57.89 18.44
C GLY A 212 -10.93 56.91 17.35
N LYS A 213 -10.32 55.72 17.29
CA LYS A 213 -10.64 54.65 16.34
C LYS A 213 -11.29 53.49 17.08
N LEU A 214 -12.33 52.87 16.50
CA LEU A 214 -12.96 51.68 17.07
C LEU A 214 -11.96 50.52 17.10
N LEU A 215 -11.62 50.06 18.30
CA LEU A 215 -10.68 48.99 18.57
C LEU A 215 -11.38 47.82 19.27
N VAL A 216 -11.00 46.60 18.91
CA VAL A 216 -11.59 45.35 19.42
C VAL A 216 -10.50 44.51 20.09
N ASN A 217 -10.81 43.97 21.27
CA ASN A 217 -10.00 42.95 21.93
C ASN A 217 -10.14 41.63 21.17
N GLU A 218 -9.04 41.14 20.63
CA GLU A 218 -8.95 39.80 20.08
C GLU A 218 -8.49 38.84 21.19
N PHE A 219 -9.27 37.80 21.43
CA PHE A 219 -8.95 36.76 22.41
C PHE A 219 -8.37 35.54 21.70
N GLU A 220 -7.48 34.83 22.37
CA GLU A 220 -6.89 33.59 21.86
C GLU A 220 -8.00 32.55 21.63
N ARG A 221 -7.90 31.79 20.55
CA ARG A 221 -8.82 30.68 20.28
C ARG A 221 -8.21 29.37 20.76
N GLU A 222 -8.93 28.67 21.63
CA GLU A 222 -8.63 27.32 22.08
C GLU A 222 -8.82 26.37 20.90
N GLY A 223 -7.73 25.98 20.25
CA GLY A 223 -7.86 24.94 19.26
C GLY A 223 -6.56 24.24 18.94
N LYS A 224 -6.78 23.02 18.51
CA LYS A 224 -5.77 22.05 18.12
C LYS A 224 -5.10 22.54 16.84
N ARG A 225 -3.76 22.44 16.77
CA ARG A 225 -3.01 22.80 15.55
C ARG A 225 -3.59 22.03 14.37
N SER A 226 -3.69 22.67 13.22
CA SER A 226 -4.06 21.99 11.98
C SER A 226 -2.81 21.68 11.19
N ILE A 227 -2.66 20.43 10.77
CA ILE A 227 -1.57 19.95 9.92
C ILE A 227 -2.20 19.51 8.60
N MET A 228 -1.64 19.94 7.48
CA MET A 228 -2.07 19.53 6.16
C MET A 228 -0.91 18.83 5.46
N ILE A 229 -1.05 17.53 5.23
CA ILE A 229 -0.03 16.74 4.52
C ILE A 229 -0.37 16.78 3.03
N PHE A 230 0.55 17.26 2.20
CA PHE A 230 0.49 17.09 0.75
C PHE A 230 1.44 15.97 0.35
N LEU A 231 0.90 14.95 -0.30
CA LEU A 231 1.63 13.78 -0.77
C LEU A 231 1.68 13.79 -2.29
N ASP A 232 2.87 13.91 -2.86
CA ASP A 232 3.05 13.89 -4.31
C ASP A 232 3.09 12.47 -4.87
N SER A 233 2.03 12.04 -5.56
CA SER A 233 1.98 10.69 -6.15
C SER A 233 2.81 10.53 -7.42
N ARG A 234 3.21 11.63 -8.09
CA ARG A 234 4.03 11.60 -9.32
C ARG A 234 5.36 10.87 -9.14
N MET A 235 5.84 10.81 -7.90
CA MET A 235 7.04 10.08 -7.53
C MET A 235 6.95 8.55 -7.73
N GLU A 236 5.75 7.98 -7.93
CA GLU A 236 5.55 6.55 -8.17
C GLU A 236 6.33 6.03 -9.38
N ASN A 237 6.51 6.88 -10.40
CA ASN A 237 7.21 6.53 -11.64
C ASN A 237 8.73 6.37 -11.45
N LEU A 238 9.28 6.76 -10.30
CA LEU A 238 10.71 6.63 -10.01
C LEU A 238 11.00 5.31 -9.29
N GLY A 239 11.80 4.44 -9.91
CA GLY A 239 12.20 3.16 -9.32
C GLY A 239 11.34 2.00 -9.81
N SER A 240 11.02 1.07 -8.91
CA SER A 240 10.25 -0.14 -9.27
C SER A 240 8.84 -0.08 -8.71
N HIS A 241 7.96 -0.95 -9.22
CA HIS A 241 6.58 -1.07 -8.74
C HIS A 241 6.46 -1.26 -7.22
N VAL A 242 7.46 -1.91 -6.61
CA VAL A 242 7.48 -2.29 -5.18
C VAL A 242 8.40 -1.37 -4.35
N ASP A 243 9.42 -0.80 -4.97
CA ASP A 243 10.43 0.04 -4.31
C ASP A 243 10.53 1.35 -5.08
N ASN A 244 9.69 2.31 -4.70
CA ASN A 244 9.60 3.65 -5.26
C ASN A 244 9.43 4.69 -4.11
N PRO A 245 9.75 5.98 -4.34
CA PRO A 245 9.65 7.01 -3.30
C PRO A 245 8.24 7.18 -2.73
N LEU A 246 7.19 6.91 -3.50
CA LEU A 246 5.81 7.05 -3.03
C LEU A 246 5.51 6.05 -1.89
N GLU A 247 6.05 4.83 -1.91
CA GLU A 247 5.91 3.87 -0.80
C GLU A 247 6.45 4.46 0.52
N TYR A 248 7.66 5.03 0.48
CA TYR A 248 8.30 5.68 1.63
C TYR A 248 7.56 6.93 2.08
N ALA A 249 7.05 7.70 1.11
CA ALA A 249 6.26 8.89 1.35
C ALA A 249 4.94 8.57 2.08
N VAL A 250 4.27 7.48 1.67
CA VAL A 250 3.05 6.98 2.30
C VAL A 250 3.32 6.52 3.74
N ASP A 251 4.40 5.77 3.98
CA ASP A 251 4.79 5.38 5.33
C ASP A 251 5.02 6.62 6.22
N LEU A 252 5.74 7.63 5.71
CA LEU A 252 6.03 8.86 6.45
C LEU A 252 4.77 9.68 6.71
N ALA A 253 3.92 9.86 5.70
CA ALA A 253 2.63 10.53 5.82
C ALA A 253 1.73 9.86 6.85
N TYR A 254 1.63 8.52 6.82
CA TYR A 254 0.84 7.76 7.78
C TYR A 254 1.39 7.89 9.20
N ALA A 255 2.71 7.88 9.37
CA ALA A 255 3.35 8.08 10.67
C ALA A 255 3.11 9.49 11.23
N LEU A 256 3.28 10.53 10.41
CA LEU A 256 3.05 11.92 10.78
C LEU A 256 1.57 12.14 11.15
N ALA A 257 0.65 11.65 10.31
CA ALA A 257 -0.77 11.74 10.59
C ALA A 257 -1.14 11.05 11.90
N THR A 258 -0.66 9.83 12.12
CA THR A 258 -0.92 9.07 13.36
C THR A 258 -0.35 9.80 14.58
N PHE A 259 0.85 10.39 14.47
CA PHE A 259 1.47 11.15 15.54
C PHE A 259 0.67 12.42 15.87
N TYR A 260 0.39 13.27 14.89
CA TYR A 260 -0.31 14.52 15.11
C TYR A 260 -1.76 14.28 15.61
N LEU A 261 -2.46 13.28 15.07
CA LEU A 261 -3.77 12.85 15.60
C LEU A 261 -3.68 12.38 17.05
N SER A 262 -2.64 11.62 17.41
CA SER A 262 -2.44 11.16 18.80
C SER A 262 -2.15 12.31 19.79
N LYS A 263 -1.67 13.45 19.27
CA LYS A 263 -1.50 14.71 20.02
C LYS A 263 -2.75 15.58 20.02
N GLY A 264 -3.84 15.12 19.42
CA GLY A 264 -5.11 15.83 19.32
C GLY A 264 -5.16 16.86 18.20
N ASN A 265 -4.13 17.00 17.35
CA ASN A 265 -4.12 17.96 16.24
C ASN A 265 -5.13 17.57 15.15
N ASN A 266 -5.67 18.56 14.44
CA ASN A 266 -6.45 18.30 13.23
C ASN A 266 -5.49 17.95 12.10
N VAL A 267 -5.71 16.84 11.42
CA VAL A 267 -4.83 16.41 10.31
C VAL A 267 -5.65 16.27 9.04
N GLY A 268 -5.26 16.98 7.99
CA GLY A 268 -5.75 16.79 6.63
C GLY A 268 -4.70 16.15 5.73
N LEU A 269 -5.14 15.61 4.61
CA LEU A 269 -4.29 15.00 3.58
C LEU A 269 -4.76 15.48 2.21
N TYR A 270 -3.83 15.79 1.32
CA TYR A 270 -4.07 15.94 -0.11
C TYR A 270 -3.12 15.04 -0.87
N VAL A 271 -3.64 14.22 -1.79
CA VAL A 271 -2.82 13.39 -2.67
C VAL A 271 -2.78 14.05 -4.05
N ILE A 272 -1.64 14.64 -4.39
CA ILE A 272 -1.39 15.31 -5.67
C ILE A 272 -1.30 14.24 -6.76
N GLY A 273 -1.98 14.44 -7.88
CA GLY A 273 -2.07 13.47 -8.99
C GLY A 273 -3.19 12.44 -8.83
N GLN A 274 -3.98 12.57 -7.76
CA GLN A 274 -5.25 11.86 -7.56
C GLN A 274 -6.39 12.82 -7.16
N GLU A 275 -6.08 14.11 -6.94
CA GLU A 275 -7.01 15.15 -6.50
C GLU A 275 -7.78 14.81 -5.21
N LYS A 276 -7.21 13.92 -4.38
CA LYS A 276 -7.90 13.37 -3.21
C LYS A 276 -7.66 14.21 -1.98
N LEU A 277 -8.64 15.02 -1.62
CA LEU A 277 -8.64 15.85 -0.42
C LEU A 277 -9.38 15.19 0.75
N VAL A 278 -8.69 15.03 1.87
CA VAL A 278 -9.24 14.71 3.18
C VAL A 278 -9.12 15.95 4.06
N THR A 279 -10.25 16.50 4.48
CA THR A 279 -10.28 17.72 5.30
C THR A 279 -9.71 17.49 6.70
N PRO A 280 -9.09 18.51 7.33
CA PRO A 280 -8.55 18.39 8.67
C PRO A 280 -9.61 18.02 9.72
N SER A 281 -9.33 16.97 10.48
CA SER A 281 -10.12 16.54 11.65
C SER A 281 -9.22 15.85 12.68
N SER A 282 -9.66 15.81 13.94
CA SER A 282 -8.93 15.18 15.06
C SER A 282 -9.65 13.97 15.65
N SER A 283 -10.72 13.47 15.01
CA SER A 283 -11.46 12.32 15.53
C SER A 283 -10.66 11.03 15.46
N SER A 284 -10.91 10.09 16.37
CA SER A 284 -10.24 8.78 16.37
C SER A 284 -10.52 7.98 15.09
N ALA A 285 -11.73 8.10 14.54
CA ALA A 285 -12.13 7.50 13.27
C ALA A 285 -11.38 8.12 12.08
N HIS A 286 -10.96 9.39 12.17
CA HIS A 286 -10.26 10.08 11.10
C HIS A 286 -8.92 9.43 10.71
N ARG A 287 -8.27 8.76 11.66
CA ARG A 287 -7.05 7.99 11.39
C ARG A 287 -7.29 6.90 10.33
N GLU A 288 -8.44 6.23 10.39
CA GLU A 288 -8.81 5.20 9.41
C GLU A 288 -9.17 5.84 8.06
N THR A 289 -9.80 7.02 8.06
CA THR A 289 -10.06 7.80 6.83
C THR A 289 -8.77 8.15 6.10
N ILE A 290 -7.77 8.67 6.83
CA ILE A 290 -6.45 8.98 6.26
C ILE A 290 -5.75 7.70 5.79
N LEU A 291 -5.81 6.61 6.56
CA LEU A 291 -5.23 5.32 6.15
C LEU A 291 -5.84 4.83 4.84
N LYS A 292 -7.16 4.83 4.70
CA LYS A 292 -7.85 4.46 3.45
C LYS A 292 -7.47 5.36 2.28
N ALA A 293 -7.26 6.66 2.53
CA ALA A 293 -6.79 7.57 1.50
C ALA A 293 -5.38 7.22 1.02
N LEU A 294 -4.47 6.92 1.96
CA LEU A 294 -3.09 6.52 1.68
C LEU A 294 -2.96 5.13 1.06
N LEU A 295 -3.84 4.19 1.41
CA LEU A 295 -3.89 2.85 0.83
C LEU A 295 -4.15 2.86 -0.67
N GLY A 296 -5.02 3.78 -1.12
CA GLY A 296 -5.36 3.96 -2.53
C GLY A 296 -4.58 5.09 -3.20
N ALA A 297 -3.47 5.54 -2.62
CA ALA A 297 -2.64 6.58 -3.21
C ALA A 297 -1.80 6.02 -4.36
N GLU A 298 -2.07 6.51 -5.56
CA GLU A 298 -1.43 6.11 -6.81
C GLU A 298 -1.49 7.28 -7.81
N TYR A 299 -0.54 7.34 -8.73
CA TYR A 299 -0.51 8.38 -9.75
C TYR A 299 -1.54 8.10 -10.86
N LYS A 300 -2.52 9.01 -11.05
CA LYS A 300 -3.59 8.86 -12.06
C LYS A 300 -3.70 10.00 -13.04
N VAL A 301 -3.57 11.22 -12.53
CA VAL A 301 -3.85 12.46 -13.25
C VAL A 301 -2.62 13.34 -13.15
N GLU A 302 -2.28 14.00 -14.25
CA GLU A 302 -1.23 15.01 -14.25
C GLU A 302 -1.74 16.26 -13.52
N GLU A 303 -1.09 16.60 -12.40
CA GLU A 303 -1.46 17.71 -11.55
C GLU A 303 -0.20 18.36 -10.99
N THR A 304 -0.12 19.69 -11.10
CA THR A 304 0.97 20.47 -10.52
C THR A 304 0.73 20.72 -9.03
N ILE A 305 1.80 20.99 -8.28
CA ILE A 305 1.70 21.33 -6.86
C ILE A 305 0.89 22.63 -6.67
N ASN A 306 1.04 23.60 -7.58
CA ASN A 306 0.30 24.85 -7.52
C ASN A 306 -1.21 24.66 -7.74
N GLU A 307 -1.61 23.77 -8.65
CA GLU A 307 -3.01 23.39 -8.84
C GLU A 307 -3.58 22.71 -7.60
N ALA A 308 -2.83 21.77 -7.01
CA ALA A 308 -3.23 21.10 -5.77
C ALA A 308 -3.45 22.10 -4.62
N PHE A 309 -2.55 23.08 -4.45
CA PHE A 309 -2.72 24.15 -3.45
C PHE A 309 -3.92 25.04 -3.76
N SER A 310 -4.18 25.31 -5.04
CA SER A 310 -5.34 26.11 -5.48
C SER A 310 -6.65 25.37 -5.18
N LYS A 311 -6.74 24.07 -5.48
CA LYS A 311 -7.90 23.22 -5.15
C LYS A 311 -8.11 23.09 -3.64
N ALA A 312 -7.02 23.03 -2.86
CA ALA A 312 -7.08 22.98 -1.41
C ALA A 312 -7.24 24.37 -0.75
N SER A 313 -7.27 25.46 -1.52
CA SER A 313 -7.20 26.85 -1.01
C SER A 313 -8.25 27.17 0.05
N GLN A 314 -9.51 26.75 -0.15
CA GLN A 314 -10.59 26.95 0.83
C GLN A 314 -10.27 26.30 2.18
N VAL A 315 -9.69 25.09 2.16
CA VAL A 315 -9.28 24.37 3.36
C VAL A 315 -8.06 25.05 4.00
N LEU A 316 -7.07 25.43 3.19
CA LEU A 316 -5.88 26.12 3.66
C LEU A 316 -6.22 27.45 4.32
N MET A 317 -7.13 28.24 3.73
CA MET A 317 -7.60 29.52 4.28
C MET A 317 -8.41 29.30 5.57
N ARG A 318 -9.28 28.29 5.60
CA ARG A 318 -10.15 28.00 6.75
C ARG A 318 -9.36 27.55 7.98
N TYR A 319 -8.38 26.68 7.79
CA TYR A 319 -7.65 26.04 8.90
C TYR A 319 -6.28 26.66 9.18
N ALA A 320 -5.72 27.45 8.26
CA ALA A 320 -4.36 27.98 8.28
C ALA A 320 -3.32 26.97 8.80
N PRO A 321 -3.24 25.76 8.21
CA PRO A 321 -2.46 24.67 8.77
C PRO A 321 -0.95 24.87 8.56
N THR A 322 -0.14 24.20 9.39
CA THR A 322 1.24 23.88 8.99
C THR A 322 1.18 22.84 7.87
N ILE A 323 1.79 23.17 6.73
CA ILE A 323 1.76 22.35 5.53
C ILE A 323 3.02 21.48 5.51
N ILE A 324 2.85 20.15 5.44
CA ILE A 324 3.95 19.22 5.24
C ILE A 324 3.84 18.70 3.82
N LEU A 325 4.75 19.15 2.94
CA LEU A 325 4.78 18.73 1.54
C LEU A 325 5.83 17.63 1.36
N ILE A 326 5.39 16.46 0.92
CA ILE A 326 6.26 15.30 0.68
C ILE A 326 6.33 15.07 -0.84
N THR A 327 7.49 15.32 -1.43
CA THR A 327 7.72 15.19 -2.88
C THR A 327 9.18 14.80 -3.17
N ASN A 328 9.52 14.57 -4.44
CA ASN A 328 10.87 14.37 -4.92
C ASN A 328 11.26 15.65 -5.67
N VAL A 329 12.19 16.41 -5.12
CA VAL A 329 12.54 17.71 -5.67
C VAL A 329 13.38 17.55 -6.94
N THR A 330 12.90 18.11 -8.04
CA THR A 330 13.59 18.28 -9.32
C THR A 330 13.68 19.77 -9.67
N GLU A 331 14.41 20.13 -10.73
CA GLU A 331 14.51 21.53 -11.18
C GLU A 331 13.14 22.10 -11.58
N GLU A 332 12.32 21.31 -12.26
CA GLU A 332 10.95 21.68 -12.65
C GLU A 332 10.07 21.95 -11.42
N ILE A 333 10.11 21.04 -10.45
CA ILE A 333 9.29 21.15 -9.22
C ILE A 333 9.69 22.36 -8.39
N ILE A 334 10.97 22.79 -8.41
CA ILE A 334 11.41 23.97 -7.66
C ILE A 334 10.76 25.25 -8.14
N GLU A 335 10.59 25.40 -9.45
CA GLU A 335 9.89 26.55 -10.01
C GLU A 335 8.42 26.58 -9.61
N GLU A 336 7.81 25.41 -9.38
CA GLU A 336 6.49 25.33 -8.75
C GLU A 336 6.55 25.74 -7.27
N LEU A 337 7.49 25.18 -6.51
CA LEU A 337 7.65 25.39 -5.06
C LEU A 337 7.92 26.85 -4.69
N LYS A 338 8.67 27.60 -5.52
CA LYS A 338 8.95 29.04 -5.32
C LYS A 338 7.67 29.90 -5.27
N LYS A 339 6.59 29.46 -5.90
CA LYS A 339 5.31 30.19 -5.97
C LYS A 339 4.42 29.91 -4.76
N ILE A 340 4.74 28.89 -3.97
CA ILE A 340 3.94 28.49 -2.81
C ILE A 340 4.11 29.49 -1.68
N LYS A 341 2.99 29.80 -1.02
CA LYS A 341 2.93 30.65 0.18
C LYS A 341 2.37 29.84 1.36
N GLY A 342 2.76 30.21 2.57
CA GLY A 342 2.28 29.61 3.81
C GLY A 342 3.39 29.00 4.64
N ASN A 343 3.02 28.44 5.80
CA ASN A 343 3.96 27.74 6.69
C ASN A 343 4.21 26.32 6.16
N VAL A 344 5.18 26.18 5.25
CA VAL A 344 5.50 24.91 4.57
C VAL A 344 6.76 24.28 5.17
N VAL A 345 6.70 22.98 5.40
CA VAL A 345 7.88 22.13 5.66
C VAL A 345 7.95 21.13 4.53
N LEU A 346 9.01 21.23 3.72
CA LEU A 346 9.24 20.35 2.59
C LEU A 346 10.05 19.12 3.02
N VAL A 347 9.59 17.95 2.60
CA VAL A 347 10.31 16.69 2.70
C VAL A 347 10.64 16.22 1.29
N ASP A 348 11.93 16.31 0.93
CA ASP A 348 12.46 15.85 -0.35
C ASP A 348 12.93 14.40 -0.20
N ILE A 349 12.18 13.46 -0.76
CA ILE A 349 12.53 12.04 -0.72
C ILE A 349 13.45 11.71 -1.88
N SER A 350 14.63 11.16 -1.57
CA SER A 350 15.59 10.71 -2.57
C SER A 350 15.85 9.22 -2.48
N LEU A 351 15.60 8.53 -3.60
CA LEU A 351 15.94 7.11 -3.80
C LEU A 351 17.16 6.93 -4.72
N TYR A 352 17.69 8.01 -5.32
CA TYR A 352 18.68 7.94 -6.39
C TYR A 352 19.95 7.18 -5.99
N LYS A 353 20.46 7.36 -4.78
CA LYS A 353 21.65 6.62 -4.33
C LYS A 353 21.41 5.11 -4.21
N LYS A 354 20.17 4.69 -3.97
CA LYS A 354 19.80 3.27 -3.91
C LYS A 354 19.72 2.65 -5.31
N ILE A 355 19.17 3.39 -6.27
CA ILE A 355 19.00 2.96 -7.67
C ILE A 355 20.32 3.06 -8.45
N MET A 356 21.06 4.14 -8.25
CA MET A 356 22.28 4.55 -8.94
C MET A 356 23.33 4.97 -7.89
N PRO A 357 24.13 4.03 -7.35
CA PRO A 357 25.06 4.31 -6.25
C PRO A 357 26.07 5.42 -6.53
N ASN A 358 26.52 5.56 -7.77
CA ASN A 358 27.54 6.54 -8.17
C ASN A 358 26.90 7.88 -8.57
N GLU A 359 25.98 7.92 -9.55
CA GLU A 359 25.35 9.19 -9.96
C GLU A 359 24.44 9.77 -8.87
N GLY A 360 23.80 8.92 -8.06
CA GLY A 360 22.88 9.37 -7.02
C GLY A 360 23.51 10.26 -5.95
N ILE A 361 24.84 10.17 -5.75
CA ILE A 361 25.57 11.10 -4.87
C ILE A 361 25.55 12.51 -5.46
N LEU A 362 25.82 12.64 -6.77
CA LEU A 362 25.81 13.93 -7.48
C LEU A 362 24.40 14.53 -7.51
N VAL A 363 23.38 13.70 -7.76
CA VAL A 363 21.97 14.15 -7.73
C VAL A 363 21.61 14.69 -6.33
N ASN A 364 22.03 14.02 -5.26
CA ASN A 364 21.78 14.49 -3.90
C ASN A 364 22.53 15.78 -3.55
N LEU A 365 23.72 16.00 -4.11
CA LEU A 365 24.43 17.28 -3.97
C LEU A 365 23.70 18.40 -4.72
N LYS A 366 23.23 18.13 -5.94
CA LYS A 366 22.42 19.08 -6.72
C LYS A 366 21.13 19.45 -5.98
N LYS A 367 20.39 18.47 -5.44
CA LYS A 367 19.20 18.69 -4.59
C LYS A 367 19.50 19.61 -3.40
N LYS A 368 20.64 19.46 -2.72
CA LYS A 368 21.01 20.37 -1.62
C LYS A 368 21.22 21.80 -2.08
N SER A 369 21.85 22.01 -3.24
CA SER A 369 22.00 23.34 -3.83
C SER A 369 20.63 23.95 -4.11
N LEU A 370 19.77 23.19 -4.77
CA LEU A 370 18.40 23.54 -5.10
C LEU A 370 17.55 23.92 -3.88
N HIS A 371 17.76 23.29 -2.72
CA HIS A 371 17.07 23.64 -1.47
C HIS A 371 17.38 25.06 -0.97
N SER A 372 18.57 25.60 -1.29
CA SER A 372 18.96 26.96 -0.87
C SER A 372 18.15 28.07 -1.55
N GLU A 373 17.46 27.75 -2.65
CA GLU A 373 16.60 28.68 -3.38
C GLU A 373 15.20 28.83 -2.75
N LEU A 374 14.85 27.97 -1.79
CA LEU A 374 13.53 27.94 -1.17
C LEU A 374 13.47 28.85 0.06
N LYS A 375 12.32 29.50 0.26
CA LYS A 375 12.06 30.40 1.39
C LYS A 375 11.60 29.69 2.67
N PHE A 376 11.48 28.37 2.61
CA PHE A 376 10.94 27.55 3.68
C PHE A 376 11.84 26.33 3.93
N PRO A 377 11.79 25.72 5.12
CA PRO A 377 12.70 24.63 5.46
C PRO A 377 12.47 23.40 4.58
N ALA A 378 13.56 22.90 4.01
CA ALA A 378 13.59 21.68 3.19
C ALA A 378 14.43 20.60 3.87
N ILE A 379 13.86 19.39 4.00
CA ILE A 379 14.49 18.23 4.63
C ILE A 379 14.77 17.20 3.53
N LEU A 380 16.04 17.05 3.14
CA LEU A 380 16.47 15.96 2.26
C LEU A 380 16.47 14.63 3.03
N TRP A 381 15.58 13.72 2.65
CA TRP A 381 15.56 12.35 3.13
C TRP A 381 16.10 11.39 2.06
N ASP A 382 17.40 11.08 2.18
CA ASP A 382 18.02 9.97 1.44
C ASP A 382 17.69 8.64 2.12
N VAL A 383 16.81 7.87 1.47
CA VAL A 383 16.28 6.58 1.96
C VAL A 383 17.38 5.53 2.12
N SER A 384 18.46 5.64 1.34
CA SER A 384 19.59 4.71 1.44
C SER A 384 20.46 4.93 2.68
N LYS A 385 20.41 6.13 3.27
CA LYS A 385 21.27 6.53 4.39
C LYS A 385 20.53 6.65 5.72
N HIS A 386 19.30 7.12 5.69
CA HIS A 386 18.57 7.47 6.91
C HIS A 386 17.27 6.67 7.01
N ASP A 387 17.09 6.05 8.18
CA ASP A 387 15.83 5.40 8.55
C ASP A 387 14.69 6.43 8.61
N ILE A 388 13.47 5.99 8.31
CA ILE A 388 12.25 6.80 8.33
C ILE A 388 12.05 7.50 9.69
N ARG A 389 12.51 6.88 10.78
CA ARG A 389 12.49 7.47 12.12
C ARG A 389 13.24 8.79 12.19
N GLN A 390 14.38 8.91 11.51
CA GLN A 390 15.18 10.12 11.53
C GLN A 390 14.51 11.23 10.72
N ALA A 391 13.97 10.90 9.55
CA ALA A 391 13.20 11.84 8.73
C ALA A 391 11.97 12.35 9.50
N PHE A 392 11.18 11.42 10.07
CA PHE A 392 10.03 11.74 10.92
C PHE A 392 10.39 12.71 12.06
N LEU A 393 11.49 12.45 12.79
CA LEU A 393 11.91 13.32 13.89
C LEU A 393 12.32 14.72 13.41
N LYS A 394 13.05 14.81 12.29
CA LYS A 394 13.40 16.11 11.70
C LYS A 394 12.15 16.90 11.33
N VAL A 395 11.18 16.25 10.68
CA VAL A 395 9.91 16.90 10.30
C VAL A 395 9.16 17.41 11.53
N VAL A 396 9.04 16.60 12.59
CA VAL A 396 8.32 16.98 13.83
C VAL A 396 9.04 18.09 14.61
N MET A 397 10.37 18.23 14.49
CA MET A 397 11.10 19.32 15.15
C MET A 397 11.02 20.63 14.37
N THR A 398 10.85 20.55 13.05
CA THR A 398 10.77 21.72 12.16
C THR A 398 9.35 22.27 12.01
N ALA A 399 8.34 21.39 12.03
CA ALA A 399 6.91 21.71 11.90
C ALA A 399 6.25 21.99 13.26
#